data_AF-A0A2N2CJE0-F1
#
_entry.id   AF-A0A2N2CJE0-F1
#
_cell.length_a   1.000
_cell.length_b   1.000
_cell.length_c   1.000
_cell.angle_alpha   90.00
_cell.angle_beta   90.00
_cell.angle_gamma   90.00
#
_symmetry.space_group_name_H-M   'P 1'
#
loop_
_entity.id
_entity.type
_entity.pdbx_description
1 polymer ?
#
loop_
_entity_poly.entity_id
_entity_poly.type
_entity_poly.pdbx_seq_one_letter_code
_entity_poly.pdbx_strand_id
1 'polypeptide(L)'
;MKRYLSLFLITLMIVASFTGCGGSKDNDSGGGEGVTDVLYHSISSEPYITLDPSAENSNGIYILQNVYETLTRYNSETNEIEPLLATEWTQNADGTVWEFKLREGV
;
A
#
# COMPACT_ATOMS: atom_id res chain seq x y z
N MET A 1 1.81 46.31 -38.72
CA MET A 1 0.57 45.58 -38.38
C MET A 1 0.77 44.06 -38.28
N LYS A 2 1.36 43.37 -39.27
CA LYS A 2 1.60 41.91 -39.22
C LYS A 2 2.46 41.41 -38.05
N ARG A 3 3.50 42.17 -37.66
CA ARG A 3 4.38 41.83 -36.51
C ARG A 3 3.68 41.98 -35.16
N TYR A 4 2.81 42.98 -35.03
CA TYR A 4 2.00 43.19 -33.82
C TYR A 4 0.86 42.17 -33.72
N LEU A 5 0.26 41.78 -34.86
CA LEU A 5 -0.73 40.71 -34.93
C LEU A 5 -0.11 39.35 -34.52
N SER A 6 1.13 39.09 -34.96
CA SER A 6 1.85 37.86 -34.59
C SER A 6 2.25 37.83 -33.11
N LEU A 7 2.65 38.97 -32.54
CA LEU A 7 2.94 39.08 -31.11
C LEU A 7 1.67 38.88 -30.26
N PHE A 8 0.55 39.47 -30.68
CA PHE A 8 -0.73 39.31 -29.99
C PHE A 8 -1.21 37.85 -30.00
N LEU A 9 -1.02 37.13 -31.11
CA LEU A 9 -1.40 35.72 -31.24
C LEU A 9 -0.58 34.81 -30.31
N ILE A 10 0.73 35.09 -30.17
CA ILE A 10 1.62 34.33 -29.27
C ILE A 10 1.25 34.58 -27.81
N THR A 11 0.93 35.82 -27.43
CA THR A 11 0.50 36.15 -26.07
C THR A 11 -0.84 35.48 -25.72
N LEU A 12 -1.78 35.42 -26.67
CA LEU A 12 -3.07 34.75 -26.48
C LEU A 12 -2.91 33.24 -26.26
N MET A 13 -1.96 32.61 -26.95
CA MET A 13 -1.68 31.18 -26.84
C MET A 13 -1.02 30.80 -25.50
N ILE A 14 -0.19 31.69 -24.94
CA ILE A 14 0.46 31.47 -23.63
C ILE A 14 -0.55 31.60 -22.47
N VAL A 15 -1.52 32.53 -22.58
CA VAL A 15 -2.56 32.73 -21.57
C VAL A 15 -3.55 31.56 -21.51
N ALA A 16 -3.83 30.92 -22.66
CA ALA A 16 -4.71 29.75 -22.72
C ALA A 16 -4.17 28.52 -21.96
N SER A 17 -2.83 28.40 -21.83
CA SER A 17 -2.17 27.30 -21.15
C SER A 17 -2.36 27.29 -19.62
N PHE A 18 -2.83 28.39 -19.02
CA PHE A 18 -3.04 28.51 -17.57
C PHE A 18 -4.49 28.28 -17.10
N THR A 19 -5.42 27.95 -18.00
CA THR A 19 -6.86 27.79 -17.66
C THR A 19 -7.29 26.34 -17.36
N GLY A 20 -6.35 25.39 -17.35
CA GLY A 20 -6.61 23.96 -17.17
C GLY A 20 -6.79 23.47 -15.72
N CYS A 21 -7.25 24.32 -14.79
CA CYS A 21 -7.57 23.90 -13.43
C CYS A 21 -8.97 24.40 -13.03
N GLY A 22 -9.98 23.91 -13.74
CA GLY A 22 -11.37 23.95 -13.30
C GLY A 22 -11.69 22.63 -12.59
N GLY A 23 -11.48 22.60 -11.28
CA GLY A 23 -11.93 21.49 -10.45
C GLY A 23 -13.46 21.48 -10.37
N SER A 24 -14.09 20.50 -11.02
CA SER A 24 -15.46 20.13 -10.72
C SER A 24 -15.49 19.49 -9.34
N LYS A 25 -15.92 20.25 -8.34
CA LYS A 25 -16.51 19.68 -7.12
C LYS A 25 -17.91 19.21 -7.51
N ASP A 26 -18.00 17.99 -8.01
CA ASP A 26 -19.26 17.25 -7.97
C ASP A 26 -19.50 16.87 -6.52
N ASN A 27 -20.38 17.65 -5.89
CA ASN A 27 -20.93 17.36 -4.58
C ASN A 27 -22.06 16.34 -4.80
N ASP A 28 -21.70 15.12 -5.20
CA ASP A 28 -22.67 14.03 -5.31
C ASP A 28 -22.96 13.49 -3.92
N SER A 29 -24.06 13.97 -3.36
CA SER A 29 -24.70 13.43 -2.17
C SER A 29 -25.59 12.26 -2.60
N GLY A 30 -24.96 11.22 -3.17
CA GLY A 30 -25.61 10.01 -3.62
C GLY A 30 -25.20 8.85 -2.72
N GLY A 31 -26.15 8.31 -1.96
CA GLY A 31 -25.96 7.03 -1.26
C GLY A 31 -25.75 5.92 -2.29
N GLY A 32 -24.49 5.64 -2.60
CA GLY A 32 -24.07 4.55 -3.47
C GLY A 32 -23.50 3.40 -2.64
N GLU A 33 -23.89 2.18 -2.98
CA GLU A 33 -23.19 0.96 -2.56
C GLU A 33 -21.68 1.20 -2.64
N GLY A 34 -21.00 1.00 -1.50
CA GLY A 34 -19.59 1.34 -1.36
C GLY A 34 -18.79 0.77 -2.52
N VAL A 35 -18.15 1.65 -3.29
CA VAL A 35 -17.15 1.25 -4.28
C VAL A 35 -16.13 0.40 -3.54
N THR A 36 -16.06 -0.89 -3.84
CA THR A 36 -15.00 -1.74 -3.32
C THR A 36 -13.69 -1.28 -3.95
N ASP A 37 -12.77 -0.79 -3.14
CA ASP A 37 -11.40 -0.54 -3.58
C ASP A 37 -10.73 -1.87 -3.88
N VAL A 38 -10.53 -2.16 -5.17
CA VAL A 38 -9.88 -3.39 -5.63
C VAL A 38 -8.44 -3.10 -6.05
N LEU A 39 -7.49 -3.75 -5.38
CA LEU A 39 -6.09 -3.78 -5.78
C LEU A 39 -5.83 -4.97 -6.72
N TYR A 40 -5.39 -4.70 -7.94
CA TYR A 40 -4.95 -5.74 -8.88
C TYR A 40 -3.42 -5.90 -8.81
N HIS A 41 -2.96 -7.02 -8.25
CA HIS A 41 -1.55 -7.39 -8.27
C HIS A 41 -1.28 -8.33 -9.45
N SER A 42 -0.57 -7.85 -10.47
CA SER A 42 -0.18 -8.65 -11.63
C SER A 42 1.24 -9.19 -11.46
N ILE A 43 1.42 -10.49 -11.67
CA ILE A 43 2.72 -11.17 -11.66
C ILE A 43 2.87 -12.01 -12.93
N SER A 44 4.09 -12.13 -13.46
CA SER A 44 4.37 -12.82 -14.73
C SER A 44 4.53 -14.35 -14.58
N SER A 45 4.32 -14.88 -13.39
CA SER A 45 4.45 -16.31 -13.05
C SER A 45 3.31 -16.72 -12.11
N GLU A 46 3.26 -18.01 -11.76
CA GLU A 46 2.24 -18.51 -10.86
C GLU A 46 2.32 -17.79 -9.50
N PRO A 47 1.18 -17.34 -8.94
CA PRO A 47 1.18 -16.45 -7.78
C PRO A 47 1.58 -17.15 -6.46
N TYR A 48 1.43 -18.46 -6.38
CA TYR A 48 1.87 -19.30 -5.25
C TYR A 48 1.95 -20.77 -5.68
N ILE A 49 2.72 -21.58 -4.97
CA ILE A 49 2.76 -23.04 -5.15
C ILE A 49 1.80 -23.72 -4.15
N THR A 50 1.79 -23.23 -2.92
CA THR A 50 0.94 -23.71 -1.82
C THR A 50 0.60 -22.58 -0.85
N LEU A 51 -0.44 -22.77 -0.05
CA LEU A 51 -0.81 -21.87 1.05
C LEU A 51 -0.27 -22.35 2.41
N ASP A 52 0.51 -23.42 2.43
CA ASP A 52 1.22 -23.84 3.63
C ASP A 52 2.52 -23.01 3.77
N PRO A 53 2.62 -22.10 4.76
CA PRO A 53 3.80 -21.25 4.93
C PRO A 53 5.07 -22.04 5.28
N SER A 54 4.96 -23.31 5.71
CA SER A 54 6.12 -24.16 5.98
C SER A 54 6.70 -24.83 4.72
N ALA A 55 5.94 -24.86 3.63
CA ALA A 55 6.32 -25.53 2.39
C ALA A 55 6.44 -24.58 1.18
N GLU A 56 5.79 -23.43 1.22
CA GLU A 56 5.88 -22.40 0.16
C GLU A 56 7.31 -21.85 0.05
N ASN A 57 7.83 -21.77 -1.18
CA ASN A 57 9.19 -21.30 -1.45
C ASN A 57 9.29 -20.37 -2.68
N SER A 58 8.17 -19.79 -3.12
CA SER A 58 8.06 -18.94 -4.30
C SER A 58 7.31 -17.64 -3.95
N ASN A 59 6.53 -17.11 -4.90
CA ASN A 59 5.80 -15.86 -4.79
C ASN A 59 4.68 -15.89 -3.74
N GLY A 60 4.29 -17.07 -3.24
CA GLY A 60 3.17 -17.20 -2.31
C GLY A 60 3.38 -16.43 -1.01
N ILE A 61 4.62 -16.07 -0.67
CA ILE A 61 4.92 -15.25 0.51
C ILE A 61 4.17 -13.91 0.52
N TYR A 62 3.90 -13.30 -0.64
CA TYR A 62 3.12 -12.06 -0.72
C TYR A 62 1.66 -12.26 -0.33
N ILE A 63 1.11 -13.45 -0.60
CA ILE A 63 -0.27 -13.80 -0.28
C ILE A 63 -0.36 -14.23 1.18
N LEU A 64 0.58 -15.05 1.64
CA LEU A 64 0.60 -15.59 3.00
C LEU A 64 0.58 -14.48 4.07
N GLN A 65 1.30 -13.37 3.84
CA GLN A 65 1.32 -12.22 4.76
C GLN A 65 -0.04 -11.49 4.88
N ASN A 66 -0.99 -11.73 3.98
CA ASN A 66 -2.34 -11.19 4.03
C ASN A 66 -3.35 -12.16 4.66
N VAL A 67 -2.97 -13.42 4.84
CA VAL A 67 -3.87 -14.51 5.31
C VAL A 67 -3.45 -15.03 6.68
N TYR A 68 -2.16 -14.98 7.00
CA TYR A 68 -1.58 -15.44 8.25
C TYR A 68 -0.94 -14.29 9.02
N GLU A 69 -1.04 -14.36 10.33
CA GLU A 69 -0.30 -13.48 11.25
C GLU A 69 0.78 -14.30 11.98
N THR A 70 1.96 -13.70 12.15
CA THR A 70 3.09 -14.24 12.90
C THR A 70 3.10 -13.74 14.35
N LEU A 71 3.99 -14.28 15.19
CA LEU A 71 4.17 -13.77 16.56
C LEU A 71 4.64 -12.30 16.55
N THR A 72 5.60 -11.98 15.69
CA THR A 72 6.17 -10.64 15.52
C THR A 72 6.24 -10.28 14.04
N ARG A 73 6.39 -9.00 13.72
CA ARG A 73 6.55 -8.51 12.35
C ARG A 73 7.80 -7.63 12.23
N TYR A 74 8.51 -7.72 11.12
CA TYR A 74 9.58 -6.78 10.81
C TYR A 74 9.01 -5.53 10.13
N ASN A 75 9.31 -4.36 10.68
CA ASN A 75 8.97 -3.07 10.07
C ASN A 75 10.17 -2.58 9.24
N SER A 76 9.99 -2.53 7.92
CA SER A 76 11.03 -2.10 6.99
C SER A 76 11.35 -0.60 7.02
N GLU A 77 10.46 0.22 7.59
CA GLU A 77 10.68 1.67 7.72
C GLU A 77 11.55 1.98 8.94
N THR A 78 11.27 1.34 10.07
CA THR A 78 12.02 1.53 11.32
C THR A 78 13.22 0.59 11.44
N ASN A 79 13.24 -0.50 10.67
CA ASN A 79 14.18 -1.62 10.80
C ASN A 79 14.09 -2.34 12.16
N GLU A 80 12.91 -2.35 12.78
CA GLU A 80 12.67 -2.96 14.08
C GLU A 80 11.72 -4.16 14.00
N ILE A 81 11.79 -5.02 15.01
CA ILE A 81 10.83 -6.12 15.21
C ILE A 81 9.70 -5.60 16.11
N GLU A 82 8.48 -5.65 15.60
CA GLU A 82 7.28 -5.13 16.25
C GLU A 82 6.33 -6.25 16.69
N PRO A 83 5.52 -6.01 17.73
CA PRO A 83 4.45 -6.92 18.15
C PRO A 83 3.42 -7.20 17.05
N LEU A 84 2.93 -8.44 16.99
CA LEU A 84 1.76 -8.81 16.20
C LEU A 84 0.83 -9.73 17.03
N LEU A 85 0.88 -11.05 16.85
CA LEU A 85 0.16 -11.99 17.72
C LEU A 85 0.78 -12.12 19.10
N ALA A 86 2.10 -11.90 19.24
CA ALA A 86 2.72 -11.71 20.54
C ALA A 86 2.75 -10.21 20.86
N THR A 87 2.16 -9.83 21.98
CA THR A 87 2.12 -8.42 22.42
C THR A 87 3.38 -8.01 23.16
N GLU A 88 4.03 -8.97 23.81
CA GLU A 88 5.26 -8.79 24.59
C GLU A 88 6.09 -10.07 24.49
N TRP A 89 7.40 -9.95 24.63
CA TRP A 89 8.29 -11.12 24.78
C TRP A 89 9.49 -10.79 25.64
N THR A 90 10.04 -11.83 26.26
CA THR A 90 11.29 -11.77 27.00
C THR A 90 12.22 -12.90 26.56
N GLN A 91 13.53 -12.72 26.77
CA GLN A 91 14.54 -13.74 26.53
C GLN A 91 15.41 -13.92 27.77
N ASN A 92 15.93 -15.13 27.98
CA ASN A 92 16.98 -15.35 28.97
C ASN A 92 18.31 -14.68 28.56
N ALA A 93 19.25 -14.58 29.49
CA ALA A 93 20.51 -13.86 29.30
C ALA A 93 21.38 -14.43 28.16
N ASP A 94 21.26 -15.73 27.89
CA ASP A 94 21.94 -16.47 26.82
C ASP A 94 21.13 -16.56 25.51
N GLY A 95 19.87 -16.08 25.48
CA GLY A 95 19.04 -16.01 24.27
C GLY A 95 18.54 -17.35 23.73
N THR A 96 18.58 -18.41 24.54
CA THR A 96 18.17 -19.77 24.18
C THR A 96 16.71 -20.09 24.53
N VAL A 97 16.09 -19.27 25.39
CA VAL A 97 14.69 -19.39 25.83
C VAL A 97 14.00 -18.07 25.62
N TRP A 98 12.85 -18.13 24.95
CA TRP A 98 12.01 -16.98 24.64
C TRP A 98 10.59 -17.25 25.15
N GLU A 99 10.05 -16.31 25.91
CA GLU A 99 8.67 -16.35 26.40
C GLU A 99 7.87 -15.25 25.71
N PHE A 100 6.79 -15.64 25.03
CA PHE A 100 5.90 -14.73 24.32
C PHE A 100 4.55 -14.66 25.04
N LYS A 101 4.06 -13.44 25.27
CA LYS A 101 2.69 -13.20 25.72
C LYS A 101 1.80 -12.99 24.50
N LEU A 102 0.84 -13.88 24.32
CA LEU A 102 -0.05 -13.86 23.16
C LEU A 102 -1.19 -12.86 23.33
N ARG A 103 -1.63 -12.29 22.22
CA ARG A 103 -2.83 -11.47 22.09
C ARG A 103 -4.06 -12.31 22.41
N GLU A 104 -4.96 -11.75 23.20
CA GLU A 104 -6.22 -12.40 23.56
C GLU A 104 -7.34 -12.03 22.58
N GLY A 105 -8.29 -12.95 22.37
CA GLY A 105 -9.51 -12.70 21.60
C GLY A 105 -9.32 -12.63 20.09
N VAL A 106 -8.25 -13.21 19.56
CA VAL A 106 -8.03 -13.47 18.13
C VAL A 106 -8.59 -14.82 17.71
#